data_AF-A0A2V9SZY6-F1
#
_entry.id   AF-A0A2V9SZY6-F1
#
_cell.length_a   1.000
_cell.length_b   1.000
_cell.length_c   1.000
_cell.angle_alpha   90.00
_cell.angle_beta   90.00
_cell.angle_gamma   90.00
#
_symmetry.space_group_name_H-M   'P 1'
#
loop_
_entity.id
_entity.type
_entity.pdbx_description
1 polymer ?
#
loop_
_entity_poly.entity_id
_entity_poly.type
_entity_poly.pdbx_seq_one_letter_code
_entity_poly.pdbx_strand_id
1 'polypeptide(L)'
;MAEILNALTEHLYGGKTLDEIYDILRRERCLSPVGIERRAQVIAVAVDAEAEWRRDDERGVVGGTREYRIAFTLMSKGYLNARAKKLFNKITYKQPGASA
;
A
#
# COMPACT_ATOMS: atom_id res chain seq x y z
N MET A 1 11.50 -4.06 15.74
CA MET A 1 11.04 -2.68 15.43
C MET A 1 9.55 -2.76 15.17
N ALA A 2 8.71 -2.04 15.92
CA ALA A 2 7.26 -2.09 15.69
C ALA A 2 6.96 -1.44 14.33
N GLU A 3 6.44 -2.20 13.38
CA GLU A 3 6.06 -1.69 12.07
C GLU A 3 4.94 -0.67 12.25
N ILE A 4 5.19 0.57 11.84
CA ILE A 4 4.16 1.61 11.83
C ILE A 4 3.22 1.29 10.67
N LEU A 5 2.18 0.52 10.95
CA LEU A 5 1.08 0.32 10.03
C LEU A 5 0.25 1.62 9.98
N ASN A 6 -0.20 1.96 8.78
CA ASN A 6 -1.28 2.93 8.61
C ASN A 6 -2.57 2.21 8.20
N ALA A 7 -3.70 2.88 8.43
CA ALA A 7 -5.02 2.29 8.22
C ALA A 7 -5.21 1.74 6.79
N LEU A 8 -4.56 2.35 5.79
CA LEU A 8 -4.61 1.83 4.41
C LEU A 8 -3.79 0.54 4.28
N THR A 9 -2.54 0.54 4.76
CA THR A 9 -1.64 -0.61 4.66
C THR A 9 -2.08 -1.81 5.52
N GLU A 10 -2.82 -1.60 6.61
CA GLU A 10 -3.41 -2.70 7.38
C GLU A 10 -4.34 -3.57 6.54
N HIS A 11 -5.11 -2.96 5.62
CA HIS A 11 -5.96 -3.71 4.70
C HIS A 11 -5.17 -4.49 3.64
N LEU A 12 -3.94 -4.06 3.35
CA LEU A 12 -3.09 -4.63 2.31
C LEU A 12 -2.12 -5.69 2.82
N TYR A 13 -1.89 -5.73 4.14
CA TYR A 13 -0.90 -6.59 4.78
C TYR A 13 -1.22 -8.09 4.64
N GLY A 14 -0.20 -8.94 4.78
CA GLY A 14 -0.33 -10.40 4.75
C GLY A 14 0.00 -11.06 3.41
N GLY A 15 0.94 -10.51 2.64
CA GLY A 15 1.48 -11.19 1.45
C GLY A 15 0.54 -11.24 0.25
N LYS A 16 -0.39 -10.28 0.14
CA LYS A 16 -1.37 -10.21 -0.94
C LYS A 16 -0.73 -10.02 -2.30
N THR A 17 -1.31 -10.66 -3.30
CA THR A 17 -0.97 -10.41 -4.71
C THR A 17 -1.35 -8.98 -5.13
N LEU A 18 -0.76 -8.48 -6.21
CA LEU A 18 -1.05 -7.12 -6.70
C LEU A 18 -2.51 -6.97 -7.17
N ASP A 19 -3.08 -8.03 -7.74
CA ASP A 19 -4.50 -8.08 -8.10
C ASP A 19 -5.39 -8.00 -6.85
N GLU A 20 -5.07 -8.74 -5.78
CA GLU A 20 -5.80 -8.64 -4.51
C GLU A 20 -5.69 -7.25 -3.87
N ILE A 21 -4.50 -6.63 -3.92
CA ILE A 21 -4.30 -5.26 -3.46
C ILE A 21 -5.21 -4.31 -4.24
N TYR A 22 -5.27 -4.45 -5.57
CA TYR A 22 -6.16 -3.65 -6.41
C TYR A 22 -7.64 -3.84 -6.04
N ASP A 23 -8.07 -5.09 -5.87
CA ASP A 23 -9.48 -5.39 -5.55
C ASP A 23 -9.87 -4.89 -4.16
N ILE A 24 -8.96 -4.94 -3.17
CA ILE A 24 -9.18 -4.33 -1.86
C ILE A 24 -9.28 -2.81 -1.98
N LEU A 25 -8.36 -2.16 -2.70
CA LEU A 25 -8.41 -0.71 -2.92
C LEU A 25 -9.70 -0.29 -3.64
N ARG A 26 -10.20 -1.12 -4.56
CA ARG A 26 -11.48 -0.90 -5.24
C ARG A 26 -12.65 -1.05 -4.28
N ARG A 27 -12.70 -2.14 -3.51
CA ARG A 27 -13.74 -2.44 -2.51
C ARG A 27 -13.83 -1.35 -1.43
N GLU A 28 -12.68 -0.91 -0.94
CA GLU A 28 -12.57 0.15 0.08
C GLU A 28 -12.79 1.56 -0.47
N ARG A 29 -13.14 1.68 -1.76
CA ARG A 29 -13.37 2.94 -2.49
C ARG A 29 -12.18 3.89 -2.36
N CYS A 30 -10.97 3.34 -2.46
CA CYS A 30 -9.70 4.06 -2.33
C CYS A 30 -9.08 4.44 -3.69
N LEU A 31 -9.51 3.80 -4.78
CA LEU A 31 -9.09 4.16 -6.13
C LEU A 31 -9.69 5.51 -6.59
N SER A 32 -8.91 6.28 -7.34
CA SER A 32 -9.42 7.41 -8.13
C SER A 32 -10.17 6.90 -9.37
N PRO A 33 -10.99 7.73 -10.05
CA PRO A 33 -11.61 7.34 -11.31
C PRO A 33 -10.60 6.78 -12.32
N VAL A 34 -9.46 7.45 -12.47
CA VAL A 34 -8.34 7.02 -13.32
C VAL A 34 -7.79 5.65 -12.88
N GLY A 35 -7.66 5.42 -11.57
CA GLY A 35 -7.24 4.13 -11.04
C GLY A 35 -8.20 2.99 -11.34
N ILE A 36 -9.51 3.27 -11.41
CA ILE A 36 -10.54 2.29 -11.78
C ILE A 36 -10.51 2.00 -13.29
N GLU A 37 -10.40 3.04 -14.11
CA GLU A 37 -10.40 2.93 -15.57
C GLU A 37 -9.13 2.26 -16.11
N ARG A 38 -8.00 2.43 -15.40
CA ARG A 38 -6.67 2.01 -15.87
C ARG A 38 -6.05 0.90 -15.04
N ARG A 39 -6.82 -0.16 -14.73
CA ARG A 39 -6.38 -1.31 -13.93
C ARG A 39 -4.98 -1.83 -14.34
N ALA A 40 -4.75 -2.08 -15.62
CA ALA A 40 -3.46 -2.60 -16.09
C ALA A 40 -2.28 -1.68 -15.75
N GLN A 41 -2.47 -0.35 -15.84
CA GLN A 41 -1.44 0.62 -15.47
C GLN A 41 -1.21 0.68 -13.96
N VAL A 42 -2.27 0.54 -13.16
CA VAL A 42 -2.17 0.44 -11.70
C VAL A 42 -1.35 -0.77 -11.29
N ILE A 43 -1.63 -1.94 -11.88
CA ILE A 43 -0.89 -3.18 -11.62
C ILE A 43 0.58 -3.02 -12.05
N ALA A 44 0.85 -2.51 -13.26
CA ALA A 44 2.22 -2.29 -13.72
C ALA A 44 3.04 -1.40 -12.77
N VAL A 45 2.45 -0.28 -12.32
CA VAL A 45 3.09 0.61 -11.35
C VAL A 45 3.31 -0.07 -10.00
N ALA A 46 2.40 -0.96 -9.58
CA ALA A 46 2.57 -1.73 -8.36
C ALA A 46 3.68 -2.80 -8.49
N VAL A 47 3.87 -3.38 -9.67
CA VAL A 47 5.00 -4.28 -9.97
C VAL A 47 6.32 -3.51 -9.85
N ASP A 48 6.42 -2.33 -10.45
CA ASP A 48 7.63 -1.50 -10.38
C ASP A 48 7.95 -1.13 -8.93
N ALA A 49 6.94 -0.70 -8.17
CA ALA A 49 7.09 -0.35 -6.76
C ALA A 49 7.53 -1.54 -5.89
N GLU A 50 7.01 -2.76 -6.15
CA GLU A 50 7.45 -3.98 -5.47
C GLU A 50 8.91 -4.33 -5.81
N ALA A 51 9.30 -4.19 -7.08
CA ALA A 51 10.67 -4.44 -7.50
C ALA A 51 11.65 -3.45 -6.87
N GLU A 52 11.29 -2.17 -6.77
CA GLU A 52 12.09 -1.16 -6.07
C GLU A 52 12.19 -1.47 -4.57
N TRP A 53 11.07 -1.81 -3.92
CA TRP A 53 11.07 -2.23 -2.51
C TRP A 53 11.99 -3.42 -2.28
N ARG A 54 11.94 -4.45 -3.13
CA ARG A 54 12.79 -5.64 -3.03
C ARG A 54 14.27 -5.29 -3.12
N ARG A 55 14.66 -4.43 -4.06
CA ARG A 55 16.06 -3.97 -4.20
C ARG A 55 16.54 -3.21 -2.96
N ASP A 56 15.67 -2.40 -2.36
CA ASP A 56 16.02 -1.65 -1.15
C ASP A 56 16.14 -2.57 0.07
N ASP A 57 15.25 -3.55 0.20
CA ASP A 57 15.29 -4.60 1.23
C ASP A 57 16.58 -5.43 1.12
N GLU A 58 16.94 -5.87 -0.09
CA GLU A 58 18.20 -6.59 -0.36
C GLU A 58 19.45 -5.76 0.01
N ARG A 59 19.35 -4.43 -0.04
CA ARG A 59 20.43 -3.50 0.35
C ARG A 59 20.41 -3.12 1.82
N GLY A 60 19.48 -3.68 2.62
CA GLY A 60 19.31 -3.38 4.03
C GLY A 60 18.80 -1.96 4.30
N VAL A 61 18.16 -1.32 3.31
CA VAL A 61 17.58 0.02 3.46
C VAL A 61 16.20 -0.11 4.10
N VAL A 62 16.06 0.40 5.33
CA VAL A 62 14.79 0.36 6.08
C VAL A 62 13.83 1.45 5.54
N GLY A 63 13.13 1.13 4.44
CA GLY A 63 12.24 2.06 3.71
C GLY A 63 10.73 1.88 3.97
N GLY A 64 10.35 0.99 4.88
CA GLY A 64 8.96 0.60 5.13
C GLY A 64 8.59 -0.73 4.47
N THR A 65 7.34 -1.14 4.63
CA THR A 65 6.84 -2.43 4.12
C THR A 65 6.59 -2.37 2.61
N ARG A 66 6.50 -3.53 1.96
CA ARG A 66 6.10 -3.68 0.56
C ARG A 66 4.80 -2.92 0.27
N GLU A 67 3.81 -3.11 1.12
CA GLU A 67 2.49 -2.50 0.99
C GLU A 67 2.54 -0.98 1.14
N TYR A 68 3.42 -0.47 2.02
CA TYR A 68 3.65 0.96 2.15
C TYR A 68 4.23 1.53 0.85
N ARG A 69 5.24 0.90 0.26
CA ARG A 69 5.86 1.36 -0.98
C ARG A 69 4.86 1.37 -2.14
N ILE A 70 4.05 0.32 -2.27
CA ILE A 70 3.01 0.23 -3.30
C ILE A 70 1.97 1.34 -3.10
N ALA A 71 1.40 1.48 -1.90
CA ALA A 71 0.38 2.48 -1.61
C ALA A 71 0.89 3.92 -1.81
N PHE A 72 2.13 4.20 -1.37
CA PHE A 72 2.78 5.49 -1.58
C PHE A 72 2.93 5.80 -3.07
N THR A 73 3.46 4.86 -3.85
CA THR A 73 3.69 5.05 -5.30
C THR A 73 2.39 5.27 -6.05
N LEU A 74 1.36 4.47 -5.78
CA LEU A 74 0.04 4.63 -6.38
C LEU A 74 -0.59 6.00 -6.02
N MET A 75 -0.36 6.48 -4.81
CA MET A 75 -0.78 7.81 -4.38
C MET A 75 -0.05 8.92 -5.14
N SER A 76 1.28 8.85 -5.21
CA SER A 76 2.11 9.84 -5.92
C SER A 76 1.80 9.90 -7.42
N LYS A 77 1.34 8.79 -8.01
CA LYS A 77 0.91 8.72 -9.42
C LYS A 77 -0.57 9.10 -9.64
N GLY A 78 -1.33 9.42 -8.58
CA GLY A 78 -2.73 9.86 -8.69
C GLY A 78 -3.76 8.75 -8.91
N TYR A 79 -3.38 7.48 -8.72
CA TYR A 79 -4.31 6.35 -8.83
C TYR A 79 -5.15 6.13 -7.57
N LEU A 80 -4.75 6.76 -6.46
CA LEU A 80 -5.51 6.77 -5.21
C LEU A 80 -6.23 8.09 -5.01
N ASN A 81 -7.39 8.05 -4.37
CA ASN A 81 -8.21 9.21 -4.11
C ASN A 81 -7.94 9.84 -2.73
N ALA A 82 -8.65 10.94 -2.43
CA ALA A 82 -8.50 11.65 -1.16
C ALA A 82 -8.84 10.80 0.08
N ARG A 83 -9.72 9.80 -0.03
CA ARG A 83 -10.01 8.85 1.06
C ARG A 83 -8.80 7.98 1.35
N ALA A 84 -8.15 7.43 0.33
CA ALA A 84 -6.92 6.68 0.50
C ALA A 84 -5.82 7.54 1.14
N LYS A 85 -5.66 8.80 0.72
CA LYS A 85 -4.72 9.74 1.33
C LYS A 85 -4.98 9.95 2.83
N LYS A 86 -6.25 10.09 3.22
CA LYS A 86 -6.64 10.19 4.64
C LYS A 86 -6.31 8.92 5.42
N LEU A 87 -6.57 7.75 4.84
CA LEU A 87 -6.27 6.45 5.49
C LEU A 87 -4.77 6.21 5.61
N PHE A 88 -3.99 6.58 4.60
CA PHE A 88 -2.54 6.44 4.58
C PHE A 88 -1.85 7.34 5.62
N ASN A 89 -2.36 8.56 5.81
CA ASN A 89 -1.84 9.48 6.83
C ASN A 89 -2.31 9.13 8.25
N LYS A 90 -3.31 8.25 8.38
CA LYS A 90 -3.80 7.80 9.68
C LYS A 90 -2.95 6.63 10.16
N ILE A 91 -1.98 6.93 11.00
CA ILE A 91 -1.17 5.93 11.70
C ILE A 91 -2.09 5.08 12.57
N THR A 92 -2.00 3.76 12.41
CA THR A 92 -2.70 2.78 13.22
C THR A 92 -1.65 2.00 14.01
N TYR A 93 -1.36 2.47 15.22
CA TYR A 93 -0.49 1.73 16.12
C TYR A 93 -1.11 0.36 16.40
N LYS A 94 -0.43 -0.73 16.01
CA LYS A 94 -0.48 -1.97 16.78
C LYS A 94 0.63 -1.90 17.81
N GLN A 95 0.27 -1.67 19.07
CA GLN A 95 1.17 -1.99 20.19
C GLN A 95 1.54 -3.48 20.10
N PRO A 96 2.83 -3.85 20.18
CA PRO A 96 3.19 -5.23 20.43
C PRO A 96 2.78 -5.56 21.88
N GLY A 97 1.64 -6.23 22.06
CA GLY A 97 1.21 -6.70 23.39
C GLY A 97 -0.28 -6.69 23.73
N ALA A 98 -1.22 -6.57 22.78
CA ALA A 98 -2.61 -6.89 23.06
C ALA A 98 -2.84 -8.41 22.99
N SER A 99 -2.21 -9.13 23.92
CA SER A 99 -2.70 -10.44 24.34
C SER A 99 -3.89 -10.19 25.26
N ALA A 100 -5.04 -10.76 24.91
CA ALA A 100 -6.12 -11.01 25.86
C ALA A 100 -5.72 -12.14 26.80
#